data_AF-A0A127SUC5-F1
#
_entry.id   AF-A0A127SUC5-F1
#
_cell.length_a   1.000
_cell.length_b   1.000
_cell.length_c   1.000
_cell.angle_alpha   90.00
_cell.angle_beta   90.00
_cell.angle_gamma   90.00
#
_symmetry.space_group_name_H-M   'P 1'
#
loop_
_entity.id
_entity.type
_entity.pdbx_description
1 polymer ?
#
loop_
_entity_poly.entity_id
_entity_poly.type
_entity_poly.pdbx_seq_one_letter_code
_entity_poly.pdbx_strand_id
1 'polypeptide(L)'
;MRRLKCEKETIILTNEDDGFYDVYTFNQSLQKRLRSFAEKYPDDCWLKGSSEDGSETYMIRKGRLSLTVEYIDQQTKATQVSQFDLVLEKNGSNWKIIE
;
A
#
# COMPACT_ATOMS: atom_id res chain seq x y z
N MET A 1 17.72 -19.81 -6.43
CA MET A 1 16.97 -19.28 -7.59
C MET A 1 17.08 -17.76 -7.58
N ARG A 2 17.60 -17.14 -8.65
CA ARG A 2 17.48 -15.68 -8.83
C ARG A 2 16.01 -15.36 -9.08
N ARG A 3 15.39 -14.63 -8.17
CA ARG A 3 14.01 -14.18 -8.27
C ARG A 3 13.85 -13.34 -9.55
N LEU A 4 13.13 -13.88 -10.52
CA LEU A 4 12.70 -13.19 -11.75
C LEU A 4 11.80 -12.03 -11.34
N LYS A 5 12.34 -10.82 -11.19
CA LYS A 5 11.57 -9.55 -11.13
C LYS A 5 10.28 -9.67 -10.29
N CYS A 6 10.32 -10.43 -9.18
CA CYS A 6 9.15 -10.69 -8.35
C CYS A 6 8.75 -9.34 -7.78
N GLU A 7 7.53 -8.97 -8.13
CA GLU A 7 7.07 -7.61 -8.23
C GLU A 7 7.16 -6.93 -6.87
N LYS A 8 7.43 -5.61 -6.84
CA LYS A 8 7.34 -4.80 -5.63
C LYS A 8 5.86 -4.61 -5.25
N GLU A 9 5.10 -5.69 -5.30
CA GLU A 9 3.68 -5.72 -5.04
C GLU A 9 3.44 -5.26 -3.61
N THR A 10 2.44 -4.40 -3.49
CA THR A 10 1.97 -3.87 -2.22
C THR A 10 0.45 -3.90 -2.28
N ILE A 11 -0.17 -4.60 -1.33
CA ILE A 11 -1.62 -4.73 -1.22
C ILE A 11 -2.02 -3.96 0.04
N ILE A 12 -3.05 -3.13 -0.09
CA ILE A 12 -3.58 -2.32 1.01
C ILE A 12 -5.05 -2.69 1.16
N LEU A 13 -5.37 -3.35 2.27
CA LEU A 13 -6.74 -3.72 2.61
C LEU A 13 -7.29 -2.72 3.61
N THR A 14 -8.56 -2.38 3.45
CA THR A 14 -9.29 -1.48 4.34
C THR A 14 -10.72 -1.97 4.51
N ASN A 15 -11.27 -1.79 5.70
CA ASN A 15 -12.69 -1.99 5.98
C ASN A 15 -13.28 -0.69 6.51
N GLU A 16 -14.47 -0.26 6.08
CA GLU A 16 -15.09 0.99 6.60
C GLU A 16 -15.21 1.01 8.13
N ASP A 17 -15.41 -0.16 8.75
CA ASP A 17 -15.66 -0.30 10.18
C ASP A 17 -14.38 -0.32 11.04
N ASP A 18 -13.18 -0.35 10.43
CA ASP A 18 -11.90 -0.34 11.14
C ASP A 18 -11.17 1.01 11.11
N GLY A 19 -10.29 1.23 12.07
CA GLY A 19 -9.44 2.42 12.15
C GLY A 19 -8.10 2.28 11.41
N PHE A 20 -7.87 1.19 10.69
CA PHE A 20 -6.52 0.77 10.25
C PHE A 20 -6.52 0.23 8.81
N TYR A 21 -5.35 0.22 8.20
CA TYR A 21 -5.05 -0.49 6.95
C TYR A 21 -4.22 -1.72 7.27
N ASP A 22 -4.48 -2.84 6.60
CA ASP A 22 -3.52 -3.94 6.48
C ASP A 22 -2.67 -3.68 5.23
N VAL A 23 -1.39 -3.37 5.42
CA VAL A 23 -0.44 -3.08 4.34
C VAL A 23 0.52 -4.26 4.20
N TYR A 24 0.30 -5.06 3.16
CA TYR A 24 1.13 -6.17 2.75
C TYR A 24 2.14 -5.70 1.71
N THR A 25 3.42 -6.06 1.84
CA THR A 25 4.41 -5.66 0.82
C THR A 25 5.63 -6.58 0.73
N PHE A 26 6.06 -6.84 -0.52
CA PHE A 26 7.39 -7.40 -0.84
C PHE A 26 8.47 -6.34 -1.04
N ASN A 27 8.10 -5.05 -1.03
CA ASN A 27 9.04 -3.96 -1.26
C ASN A 27 9.93 -3.73 -0.04
N GLN A 28 11.15 -4.27 -0.06
CA GLN A 28 12.10 -4.18 1.05
C GLN A 28 12.43 -2.75 1.48
N SER A 29 12.42 -1.77 0.56
CA SER A 29 12.62 -0.37 0.93
C SER A 29 11.43 0.19 1.71
N LEU A 30 10.20 -0.22 1.35
CA LEU A 30 9.00 0.13 2.10
C LEU A 30 8.98 -0.58 3.47
N GLN A 31 9.31 -1.88 3.52
CA GLN A 31 9.46 -2.63 4.78
C GLN A 31 10.38 -1.93 5.77
N LYS A 32 11.57 -1.49 5.34
CA LYS A 32 12.50 -0.71 6.18
C LYS A 32 11.87 0.57 6.74
N ARG A 33 11.17 1.33 5.89
CA ARG A 33 10.48 2.56 6.31
C ARG A 33 9.35 2.28 7.29
N LEU A 34 8.56 1.23 7.06
CA LEU A 34 7.45 0.82 7.92
C LEU A 34 7.96 0.35 9.28
N ARG A 35 9.07 -0.40 9.33
CA ARG A 35 9.71 -0.81 10.59
C ARG A 35 10.14 0.39 11.42
N SER A 36 10.87 1.33 10.83
CA SER A 36 11.26 2.57 11.52
C SER A 36 10.06 3.41 11.95
N PHE A 37 8.98 3.41 11.16
CA PHE A 37 7.75 4.11 11.51
C PHE A 37 7.03 3.43 12.70
N ALA A 38 6.95 2.10 12.71
CA ALA A 38 6.36 1.31 13.80
C ALA A 38 7.15 1.47 15.10
N GLU A 39 8.49 1.48 15.05
CA GLU A 39 9.33 1.75 16.22
C GLU A 39 9.08 3.14 16.81
N LYS A 40 8.84 4.14 15.95
CA LYS A 40 8.64 5.53 16.37
C LYS A 40 7.20 5.82 16.84
N TYR A 41 6.21 5.13 16.27
CA TYR A 41 4.79 5.36 16.53
C TYR A 41 4.04 4.03 16.70
N PRO A 42 4.29 3.27 17.78
CA PRO A 42 3.76 1.91 17.96
C PRO A 42 2.23 1.83 18.06
N ASP A 43 1.57 2.90 18.52
CA ASP A 43 0.10 2.98 18.57
C ASP A 43 -0.52 3.20 17.18
N ASP A 44 0.25 3.74 16.24
CA ASP A 44 -0.21 4.04 14.88
C ASP A 44 0.21 2.97 13.87
N CYS A 45 1.25 2.18 14.15
CA CYS A 45 1.77 1.18 13.23
C CYS A 45 2.52 0.05 13.95
N TRP A 46 2.24 -1.19 13.57
CA TRP A 46 3.02 -2.34 14.01
C TRP A 46 3.08 -3.44 12.96
N LEU A 47 4.11 -4.28 13.05
CA LEU A 47 4.24 -5.49 12.26
C LEU A 47 3.19 -6.50 12.71
N LYS A 48 2.26 -6.85 11.82
CA LYS A 48 1.25 -7.90 12.04
C LYS A 48 1.83 -9.29 11.78
N GLY A 49 2.71 -9.42 10.80
CA GLY A 49 3.38 -10.67 10.50
C GLY A 49 4.35 -10.59 9.33
N SER A 50 5.17 -11.64 9.22
CA SER A 50 6.12 -11.84 8.13
C SER A 50 5.90 -13.24 7.56
N SER A 51 6.05 -13.39 6.25
CA SER A 51 5.94 -14.68 5.57
C SER A 51 7.32 -15.28 5.25
N GLU A 52 7.37 -16.59 5.02
CA GLU A 52 8.61 -17.30 4.65
C GLU A 52 9.21 -16.82 3.32
N ASP A 53 8.36 -16.33 2.41
CA ASP A 53 8.79 -15.77 1.13
C ASP A 53 9.32 -14.32 1.23
N GLY A 54 9.29 -13.72 2.43
CA GLY A 54 9.91 -12.44 2.74
C GLY A 54 9.01 -11.21 2.61
N SER A 55 7.69 -11.39 2.50
CA SER A 55 6.75 -10.28 2.65
C SER A 55 6.57 -9.91 4.13
N GLU A 56 6.12 -8.69 4.36
CA GLU A 56 5.68 -8.24 5.68
C GLU A 56 4.28 -7.61 5.56
N THR A 57 3.47 -7.80 6.60
CA THR A 57 2.17 -7.14 6.75
C THR A 57 2.20 -6.23 7.97
N TYR A 58 1.83 -4.97 7.79
CA TYR A 58 1.74 -3.97 8.85
C TYR A 58 0.30 -3.53 9.04
N MET A 59 -0.11 -3.33 10.29
CA MET A 59 -1.33 -2.57 10.59
C MET A 59 -0.94 -1.10 10.72
N ILE A 60 -1.63 -0.20 10.00
CA ILE A 60 -1.33 1.24 9.98
C ILE A 60 -2.61 2.04 10.17
N ARG A 61 -2.65 2.95 11.14
CA ARG A 61 -3.83 3.78 11.42
C ARG A 61 -4.22 4.61 10.19
N LYS A 62 -5.53 4.67 9.91
CA LYS A 62 -6.09 5.53 8.85
C LYS A 62 -5.68 6.98 9.09
N GLY A 63 -5.32 7.68 8.01
CA GLY A 63 -4.75 9.02 8.05
C GLY A 63 -3.23 9.09 8.27
N ARG A 64 -2.56 7.95 8.55
CA ARG A 64 -1.08 7.87 8.66
C ARG A 64 -0.41 7.31 7.41
N LEU A 65 -1.19 6.83 6.44
CA LEU A 65 -0.73 6.33 5.16
C LEU A 65 -1.12 7.30 4.05
N SER A 66 -0.14 7.70 3.23
CA SER A 66 -0.36 8.46 2.00
C SER A 66 0.20 7.64 0.83
N LEU A 67 -0.56 7.57 -0.27
CA LEU A 67 -0.18 6.82 -1.45
C LEU A 67 0.08 7.78 -2.61
N THR A 68 1.20 7.56 -3.28
CA THR A 68 1.55 8.24 -4.53
C THR A 68 1.97 7.16 -5.51
N VAL A 69 1.23 7.05 -6.62
CA VAL A 69 1.51 6.07 -7.67
C VAL A 69 2.24 6.79 -8.78
N GLU A 70 3.56 6.58 -8.85
CA GLU A 70 4.37 7.07 -9.95
C GLU A 70 4.31 6.05 -11.09
N TYR A 71 3.80 6.49 -12.25
CA TYR A 71 3.83 5.69 -13.46
C TYR A 71 5.06 6.10 -14.27
N ILE A 72 5.95 5.14 -14.54
CA ILE A 72 7.03 5.34 -15.50
C ILE A 72 6.47 4.96 -16.87
N ASP A 73 6.29 5.97 -17.71
CA ASP A 73 5.92 5.75 -19.09
C ASP A 73 7.01 4.92 -19.79
N GLN A 74 6.65 3.72 -20.25
CA GLN A 74 7.64 2.76 -20.72
C GLN A 74 8.32 3.18 -22.02
N GLN A 75 7.67 4.05 -22.82
CA GLN A 75 8.18 4.57 -24.10
C GLN A 75 9.11 5.77 -23.91
N THR A 76 8.69 6.75 -23.11
CA THR A 76 9.40 8.02 -22.93
C THR A 76 10.37 8.01 -21.76
N LYS A 77 10.28 7.02 -20.87
CA LYS A 77 11.03 6.94 -19.59
C LYS A 77 10.84 8.16 -18.69
N ALA A 78 9.84 9.01 -18.97
CA ALA A 78 9.47 10.10 -18.11
C ALA A 78 8.71 9.57 -16.90
N THR A 79 9.04 10.08 -15.72
CA THR A 79 8.20 9.88 -14.53
C THR A 79 6.99 10.78 -14.69
N GLN A 80 5.83 10.18 -14.91
CA GLN A 80 4.56 10.90 -14.85
C GLN A 80 3.90 10.54 -13.53
N VAL A 81 3.58 11.56 -12.73
CA VAL A 81 2.64 11.37 -11.63
C VAL A 81 1.26 11.39 -12.26
N SER A 82 0.72 10.21 -12.54
CA SER A 82 -0.65 10.08 -13.01
C SER A 82 -1.58 10.47 -11.86
N GLN A 83 -2.13 11.68 -11.94
CA GLN A 83 -3.16 12.14 -11.02
C GLN A 83 -4.52 11.80 -11.65
N PHE A 84 -4.96 10.55 -11.46
CA PHE A 84 -6.34 10.16 -11.72
C PHE A 84 -7.08 10.16 -10.39
N ASP A 85 -8.15 10.94 -10.29
CA ASP A 85 -9.08 10.84 -9.18
C ASP A 85 -10.04 9.69 -9.49
N LEU A 86 -9.94 8.59 -8.74
CA LEU A 86 -10.93 7.52 -8.79
C LEU A 86 -12.04 7.87 -7.81
N VAL A 87 -13.14 8.43 -8.31
CA VAL A 87 -14.30 8.75 -7.49
C VAL A 87 -15.20 7.52 -7.40
N LEU A 88 -15.43 7.04 -6.19
CA LEU A 88 -16.33 5.92 -5.91
C LEU A 88 -17.63 6.43 -5.30
N GLU A 89 -18.76 6.06 -5.91
CA GLU A 89 -20.09 6.35 -5.36
C GLU A 89 -20.73 5.07 -4.84
N LYS A 90 -21.33 5.16 -3.63
CA LYS A 90 -22.07 4.06 -3.02
C LYS A 90 -23.54 4.12 -3.46
N ASN A 91 -23.99 3.08 -4.16
CA ASN A 91 -25.39 2.91 -4.54
C ASN A 91 -25.96 1.66 -3.85
N GLY A 92 -26.58 1.87 -2.68
CA GLY A 92 -27.02 0.80 -1.80
C GLY A 92 -25.84 -0.01 -1.25
N SER A 93 -25.79 -1.31 -1.56
CA SER A 93 -24.69 -2.21 -1.17
C SER A 93 -23.53 -2.27 -2.17
N ASN A 94 -23.64 -1.59 -3.32
CA ASN A 94 -22.69 -1.71 -4.41
C ASN A 94 -21.90 -0.40 -4.59
N TRP A 95 -20.60 -0.54 -4.84
CA TRP A 95 -19.72 0.56 -5.22
C TRP A 95 -19.63 0.66 -6.74
N LYS A 96 -19.71 1.87 -7.26
CA LYS A 96 -19.49 2.16 -8.68
C LYS A 96 -18.37 3.17 -8.83
N ILE A 97 -17.55 2.98 -9.85
CA ILE A 97 -16.62 4.01 -10.33
C ILE A 97 -17.46 5.01 -11.11
N ILE A 98 -17.34 6.29 -10.76
CA ILE A 98 -17.93 7.39 -11.51
C ILE A 98 -16.81 8.26 -12.09
N GLU A 99 -16.95 8.65 -13.35
CA GLU A 99 -16.04 9.57 -14.07
C GLU A 99 -16.36 11.03 -13.75
#